data_AF-K1R7T6-F1
#
_entry.id   AF-K1R7T6-F1
#
_cell.length_a   1.000
_cell.length_b   1.000
_cell.length_c   1.000
_cell.angle_alpha   90.00
_cell.angle_beta   90.00
_cell.angle_gamma   90.00
#
_symmetry.space_group_name_H-M   'P 1'
#
loop_
_entity.id
_entity.type
_entity.pdbx_description
1 polymer ?
#
loop_
_entity_poly.entity_id
_entity_poly.type
_entity_poly.pdbx_seq_one_letter_code
_entity_poly.pdbx_strand_id
1 'polypeptide(L)'
;MERTSDKHRKQMIGSYDMIFAVEIVDLLSEIVYEQCYGCSVDHPSHVQHSCIMETPLTHMWMYFDLAVEKVNKEIVKEKWLREIIALNISDSAKVKRDATKWIERHVPNTESWREEVTKMCENMVKFNARDAFV
;
A
#
# COMPACT_ATOMS: atom_id res chain seq x y z
N MET A 1 6.61 10.03 -30.29
CA MET A 1 5.25 9.47 -30.16
C MET A 1 5.33 8.20 -29.35
N GLU A 2 4.82 8.20 -28.12
CA GLU A 2 4.70 6.99 -27.30
C GLU A 2 3.65 6.07 -27.91
N ARG A 3 3.93 4.77 -28.06
CA ARG A 3 2.95 3.82 -28.63
C ARG A 3 1.81 3.65 -27.62
N THR A 4 0.56 3.62 -28.10
CA THR A 4 -0.64 3.44 -27.27
C THR A 4 -0.54 2.23 -26.32
N SER A 5 0.14 1.16 -26.76
CA SER A 5 0.43 -0.03 -25.95
C SER A 5 1.33 0.25 -24.74
N ASP A 6 2.31 1.17 -24.86
CA ASP A 6 3.21 1.54 -23.77
C ASP A 6 2.49 2.38 -22.72
N LYS A 7 1.62 3.30 -23.16
CA LYS A 7 0.77 4.11 -22.26
C LYS A 7 -0.16 3.21 -21.44
N HIS A 8 -0.84 2.27 -22.08
CA HIS A 8 -1.71 1.31 -21.39
C HIS A 8 -0.91 0.43 -20.42
N ARG A 9 0.28 -0.06 -20.82
CA ARG A 9 1.14 -0.84 -19.90
C ARG A 9 1.49 -0.05 -18.63
N LYS A 10 1.95 1.19 -18.78
CA LYS A 10 2.28 2.07 -17.64
C LYS A 10 1.08 2.30 -16.73
N GLN A 11 -0.10 2.56 -17.32
CA GLN A 11 -1.33 2.77 -16.56
C GLN A 11 -1.72 1.53 -15.75
N MET A 12 -1.62 0.33 -16.32
CA MET A 12 -1.93 -0.90 -15.59
C MET A 12 -0.93 -1.16 -14.46
N ILE A 13 0.36 -0.89 -14.67
CA ILE A 13 1.38 -1.02 -13.62
C ILE A 13 1.10 -0.04 -12.48
N GLY A 14 0.83 1.24 -12.81
CA GLY A 14 0.51 2.24 -11.79
C GLY A 14 -0.76 1.90 -10.99
N SER A 15 -1.79 1.34 -11.65
CA SER A 15 -2.98 0.83 -10.97
C SER A 15 -2.64 -0.32 -10.01
N TYR A 16 -1.78 -1.26 -10.43
CA TYR A 16 -1.34 -2.34 -9.55
C TYR A 16 -0.61 -1.79 -8.31
N ASP A 17 0.37 -0.90 -8.51
CA ASP A 17 1.16 -0.31 -7.43
C ASP A 17 0.28 0.45 -6.43
N MET A 18 -0.71 1.19 -6.94
CA MET A 18 -1.69 1.91 -6.12
C MET A 18 -2.53 0.95 -5.26
N ILE A 19 -3.08 -0.11 -5.87
CA ILE A 19 -3.90 -1.10 -5.13
C ILE A 19 -3.04 -1.80 -4.08
N PHE A 20 -1.81 -2.19 -4.43
CA PHE A 20 -0.90 -2.84 -3.50
C PHE A 20 -0.55 -1.93 -2.32
N ALA A 21 -0.29 -0.65 -2.58
CA ALA A 21 -0.02 0.35 -1.54
C ALA A 21 -1.21 0.53 -0.60
N VAL A 22 -2.44 0.61 -1.14
CA VAL A 22 -3.67 0.72 -0.33
C VAL A 22 -3.80 -0.46 0.63
N GLU A 23 -3.65 -1.70 0.14
CA GLU A 23 -3.77 -2.88 1.02
C GLU A 23 -2.69 -2.89 2.12
N ILE A 24 -1.48 -2.41 1.83
CA ILE A 24 -0.41 -2.30 2.83
C ILE A 24 -0.77 -1.26 3.89
N VAL A 25 -1.28 -0.09 3.49
CA VAL A 25 -1.67 0.98 4.41
C VAL A 25 -2.81 0.55 5.32
N ASP A 26 -3.79 -0.17 4.77
CA ASP A 26 -4.90 -0.72 5.55
C ASP A 26 -4.38 -1.73 6.59
N LEU A 27 -3.53 -2.68 6.18
CA LEU A 27 -2.91 -3.64 7.09
C LEU A 27 -1.99 -2.97 8.12
N LEU A 28 -1.25 -1.93 7.73
CA LEU A 28 -0.42 -1.16 8.64
C LEU A 28 -1.26 -0.54 9.76
N SER A 29 -2.42 0.03 9.40
CA SER A 29 -3.33 0.63 10.37
C SER A 29 -3.87 -0.42 11.35
N GLU A 30 -4.22 -1.61 10.85
CA GLU A 30 -4.66 -2.74 11.68
C GLU A 30 -3.55 -3.27 12.59
N ILE A 31 -2.33 -3.47 12.06
CA ILE A 31 -1.18 -3.96 12.84
C ILE A 31 -0.80 -2.96 13.91
N VAL A 32 -0.70 -1.67 13.57
CA VAL A 32 -0.40 -0.61 14.55
C VAL A 32 -1.48 -0.60 15.62
N TYR A 33 -2.76 -0.73 15.26
CA TYR A 33 -3.84 -0.85 16.22
C TYR A 33 -3.64 -2.08 17.12
N GLU A 34 -3.47 -3.30 16.59
CA GLU A 34 -3.28 -4.50 17.39
C GLU A 34 -2.07 -4.41 18.34
N GLN A 35 -0.95 -3.88 17.87
CA GLN A 35 0.31 -3.81 18.63
C GLN A 35 0.32 -2.67 19.66
N CYS A 36 -0.36 -1.56 19.37
CA CYS A 36 -0.33 -0.35 20.20
C CYS A 36 -1.62 -0.10 21.00
N TYR A 37 -2.75 -0.74 20.69
CA TYR A 37 -4.02 -0.56 21.42
C TYR A 37 -3.92 -1.02 22.88
N GLY A 38 -3.06 -2.00 23.18
CA GLY A 38 -2.73 -2.37 24.55
C GLY A 38 -2.06 -1.25 25.37
N CYS A 39 -1.54 -0.20 24.72
CA CYS A 39 -0.97 0.97 25.39
C CYS A 39 -2.02 2.04 25.74
N SER A 40 -3.24 1.97 25.19
CA SER A 40 -4.31 2.95 25.43
C SER A 40 -5.15 2.64 26.67
N VAL A 41 -4.97 1.46 27.28
CA VAL A 41 -5.79 0.94 28.38
C VAL A 41 -4.88 0.54 29.54
N ASP A 42 -4.52 1.46 30.44
CA ASP A 42 -3.83 1.26 31.75
C ASP A 42 -3.06 -0.07 31.93
N HIS A 43 -2.16 -0.40 31.00
CA HIS A 43 -1.44 -1.67 31.01
C HIS A 43 -0.07 -1.47 31.67
N PRO A 44 0.36 -2.32 32.63
CA PRO A 44 1.61 -2.13 33.39
C PRO A 44 2.90 -2.05 32.56
N SER A 45 2.85 -2.36 31.25
CA SER A 45 3.98 -2.28 30.31
C SER A 45 4.27 -0.87 29.77
N HIS A 46 3.56 0.18 30.24
CA HIS A 46 3.82 1.59 29.88
C HIS A 46 5.27 2.06 30.11
N VAL A 47 6.09 1.29 30.83
CA VAL A 47 7.50 1.60 31.10
C VAL A 47 8.47 0.96 30.08
N GLN A 48 8.00 0.14 29.14
CA GLN A 48 8.88 -0.67 28.27
C GLN A 48 8.66 -0.51 26.75
N HIS A 49 7.65 0.21 26.29
CA HIS A 49 7.44 0.36 24.84
C HIS A 49 7.89 1.74 24.35
N SER A 50 8.85 1.76 23.42
CA SER A 50 9.33 2.99 22.75
C SER A 50 8.22 3.73 22.00
N CYS A 51 7.08 3.08 21.74
CA CYS A 51 5.98 3.60 20.94
C CYS A 51 5.26 4.83 21.52
N ILE A 52 5.39 5.14 22.82
CA ILE A 52 4.73 6.34 23.40
C ILE A 52 5.38 7.65 22.92
N MET A 53 6.66 7.60 22.54
CA MET A 53 7.43 8.80 22.15
C MET A 53 7.61 8.92 20.63
N GLU A 54 7.06 7.97 19.87
CA GLU A 54 7.26 7.87 18.44
C GLU A 54 6.09 8.48 17.67
N THR A 55 6.40 9.07 16.51
CA THR A 55 5.38 9.68 15.66
C THR A 55 4.51 8.59 15.02
N PRO A 56 3.23 8.87 14.67
CA PRO A 56 2.40 7.93 13.92
C PRO A 56 3.08 7.41 12.64
N LEU A 57 3.90 8.25 11.98
CA LEU A 57 4.69 7.86 10.83
C LEU A 57 5.80 6.87 11.20
N THR A 58 6.49 7.06 12.33
CA THR A 58 7.51 6.10 12.80
C THR A 58 6.89 4.73 13.07
N HIS A 59 5.70 4.67 13.68
CA HIS A 59 5.01 3.40 13.90
C HIS A 59 4.67 2.69 12.60
N MET A 60 4.18 3.41 11.60
CA MET A 60 3.90 2.86 10.28
C MET A 60 5.17 2.26 9.65
N TRP A 61 6.33 2.90 9.81
CA TRP A 61 7.59 2.37 9.30
C TRP A 61 8.11 1.15 10.07
N MET A 62 7.94 1.13 11.39
CA MET A 62 8.36 -0.02 12.23
C MET A 62 7.66 -1.32 11.83
N TYR A 63 6.40 -1.26 11.41
CA TYR A 63 5.61 -2.43 11.02
C TYR A 63 5.48 -2.62 9.51
N PHE A 64 6.20 -1.82 8.72
CA PHE A 64 6.10 -1.80 7.27
C PHE A 64 6.38 -3.17 6.65
N ASP A 65 7.53 -3.77 6.96
CA ASP A 65 7.90 -5.06 6.38
C ASP A 65 6.93 -6.17 6.79
N LEU A 66 6.39 -6.12 8.02
CA LEU A 66 5.37 -7.06 8.48
C LEU A 66 4.06 -6.91 7.69
N ALA A 67 3.63 -5.68 7.40
CA ALA A 67 2.44 -5.43 6.58
C ALA A 67 2.63 -5.94 5.15
N VAL A 68 3.82 -5.73 4.57
CA VAL A 68 4.19 -6.23 3.24
C VAL A 68 4.16 -7.77 3.20
N GLU A 69 4.65 -8.43 4.24
CA GLU A 69 4.60 -9.89 4.37
C GLU A 69 3.17 -10.44 4.49
N LYS A 70 2.31 -9.73 5.24
CA LYS A 70 0.92 -10.13 5.47
C LYS A 70 -0.02 -9.82 4.30
N VAL A 71 0.39 -8.99 3.34
CA VAL A 71 -0.49 -8.59 2.24
C VAL A 71 -0.91 -9.79 1.39
N ASN A 72 -2.22 -9.93 1.17
CA ASN A 72 -2.75 -11.00 0.36
C ASN A 72 -2.62 -10.66 -1.13
N LYS A 73 -1.55 -11.16 -1.75
CA LYS A 73 -1.21 -10.89 -3.15
C LYS A 73 -2.27 -11.37 -4.15
N GLU A 74 -3.03 -12.40 -3.81
CA GLU A 74 -4.13 -12.88 -4.68
C GLU A 74 -5.29 -11.90 -4.69
N ILE A 75 -5.65 -11.32 -3.54
CA ILE A 75 -6.70 -10.28 -3.47
C ILE A 75 -6.29 -9.04 -4.27
N VAL A 76 -5.04 -8.59 -4.13
CA VAL A 76 -4.49 -7.46 -4.93
C VAL A 76 -4.63 -7.77 -6.42
N LYS A 77 -4.22 -8.96 -6.84
CA LYS A 77 -4.28 -9.40 -8.24
C LYS A 77 -5.73 -9.40 -8.75
N GLU A 78 -6.68 -9.89 -7.97
CA GLU A 78 -8.10 -9.87 -8.32
C GLU A 78 -8.66 -8.46 -8.46
N LYS A 79 -8.35 -7.56 -7.51
CA LYS A 79 -8.76 -6.13 -7.56
C LYS A 79 -8.20 -5.46 -8.82
N TRP A 80 -6.92 -5.67 -9.09
CA TRP A 80 -6.26 -5.16 -10.29
C TRP A 80 -6.89 -5.67 -11.59
N LEU A 81 -7.14 -6.98 -11.69
CA LEU A 81 -7.77 -7.57 -12.87
C LEU A 81 -9.15 -6.98 -13.15
N ARG A 82 -9.92 -6.64 -12.12
CA ARG A 82 -11.22 -5.95 -12.26
C ARG A 82 -11.05 -4.55 -12.83
N GLU A 83 -10.09 -3.76 -12.34
CA GLU A 83 -9.79 -2.43 -12.91
C GLU A 83 -9.37 -2.53 -14.37
N ILE A 84 -8.53 -3.50 -14.74
CA ILE A 84 -8.09 -3.67 -16.12
C ILE A 84 -9.25 -4.00 -17.06
N ILE A 85 -10.20 -4.83 -16.62
CA ILE A 85 -11.40 -5.14 -17.40
C ILE A 85 -12.24 -3.88 -17.59
N ALA A 86 -12.38 -3.05 -16.56
CA ALA A 86 -13.13 -1.80 -16.63
C ALA A 86 -12.53 -0.78 -17.61
N LEU A 87 -11.22 -0.81 -17.84
CA LEU A 87 -10.54 0.10 -18.77
C LEU A 87 -10.82 -0.18 -20.27
N ASN A 88 -11.53 -1.28 -20.61
CA ASN A 88 -11.99 -1.62 -21.97
C ASN A 88 -10.94 -1.41 -23.09
N ILE A 89 -9.71 -1.87 -22.86
CA ILE A 89 -8.58 -1.67 -23.78
C ILE A 89 -8.75 -2.60 -24.99
N SER A 90 -8.89 -2.06 -26.21
CA SER A 90 -9.15 -2.86 -27.43
C SER A 90 -8.02 -3.84 -27.81
N ASP A 91 -6.78 -3.57 -27.40
CA ASP A 91 -5.59 -4.43 -27.55
C ASP A 91 -5.30 -5.29 -26.29
N SER A 92 -6.33 -5.49 -25.45
CA SER A 92 -6.20 -5.99 -24.07
C SER A 92 -5.47 -7.31 -23.92
N ALA A 93 -5.61 -8.28 -24.83
CA ALA A 93 -5.12 -9.63 -24.57
C ALA A 93 -3.58 -9.72 -24.46
N LYS A 94 -2.87 -9.05 -25.38
CA LYS A 94 -1.39 -9.03 -25.37
C LYS A 94 -0.88 -8.11 -24.26
N VAL A 95 -1.48 -6.92 -24.16
CA VAL A 95 -1.12 -5.89 -23.18
C VAL A 95 -1.33 -6.38 -21.75
N LYS A 96 -2.45 -7.04 -21.46
CA LYS A 96 -2.75 -7.70 -20.17
C LYS A 96 -1.78 -8.84 -19.86
N ARG A 97 -1.44 -9.67 -20.86
CA ARG A 97 -0.46 -10.75 -20.69
C ARG A 97 0.93 -10.21 -20.35
N ASP A 98 1.36 -9.16 -21.05
CA ASP A 98 2.65 -8.54 -20.81
C ASP A 98 2.71 -7.86 -19.44
N ALA A 99 1.63 -7.19 -19.01
CA ALA A 99 1.54 -6.62 -17.67
C ALA A 99 1.51 -7.68 -16.56
N THR A 100 0.75 -8.77 -16.75
CA THR A 100 0.71 -9.89 -15.80
C THR A 100 2.10 -10.52 -15.64
N LYS A 101 2.80 -10.76 -16.77
CA LYS A 101 4.19 -11.27 -16.75
C LYS A 101 5.15 -10.27 -16.11
N TRP A 102 4.93 -8.97 -16.31
CA TRP A 102 5.74 -7.94 -15.67
C TRP A 102 5.56 -8.01 -14.15
N ILE A 103 4.31 -8.02 -13.67
CA ILE A 103 3.94 -8.15 -12.26
C ILE A 103 4.57 -9.41 -11.66
N GLU A 104 4.38 -10.58 -12.26
CA GLU A 104 4.95 -11.84 -11.75
C GLU A 104 6.49 -11.81 -11.62
N ARG A 105 7.16 -11.05 -12.49
CA ARG A 105 8.63 -10.92 -12.48
C ARG A 105 9.15 -9.80 -11.58
N HIS A 106 8.35 -8.76 -11.35
CA HIS A 106 8.82 -7.49 -10.77
C HIS A 106 8.17 -7.14 -9.43
N VAL A 107 6.99 -7.67 -9.10
CA VAL A 107 6.36 -7.49 -7.77
C VAL A 107 7.29 -7.81 -6.60
N PRO A 108 8.19 -8.82 -6.67
CA PRO A 108 9.14 -9.03 -5.59
C PRO A 108 10.18 -7.91 -5.41
N ASN A 109 10.40 -7.05 -6.41
CA ASN A 109 11.60 -6.20 -6.52
C ASN A 109 11.36 -4.74 -6.93
N THR A 110 10.13 -4.30 -7.20
CA THR A 110 9.87 -2.89 -7.51
C THR A 110 9.52 -2.14 -6.25
N GLU A 111 10.38 -1.23 -5.79
CA GLU A 111 10.08 -0.33 -4.67
C GLU A 111 9.12 0.81 -5.05
N SER A 112 8.59 0.85 -6.28
CA SER A 112 7.70 1.92 -6.75
C SER A 112 6.44 2.08 -5.90
N TRP A 113 5.84 0.98 -5.44
CA TRP A 113 4.70 1.04 -4.52
C TRP A 113 5.08 1.58 -3.13
N ARG A 114 6.36 1.50 -2.70
CA ARG A 114 6.81 2.06 -1.41
C ARG A 114 6.70 3.58 -1.40
N GLU A 115 6.94 4.23 -2.54
CA GLU A 115 6.74 5.68 -2.67
C GLU A 115 5.26 6.05 -2.49
N GLU A 116 4.35 5.26 -3.06
CA GLU A 116 2.91 5.49 -2.90
C GLU A 116 2.46 5.27 -1.45
N VAL A 117 2.93 4.21 -0.78
CA VAL A 117 2.66 4.01 0.65
C VAL A 117 3.20 5.19 1.48
N THR A 118 4.42 5.65 1.20
CA THR A 118 5.02 6.80 1.90
C THR A 118 4.13 8.03 1.78
N LYS A 119 3.70 8.38 0.55
CA LYS A 119 2.82 9.52 0.29
C LYS A 119 1.48 9.38 1.00
N MET A 120 0.90 8.17 1.00
CA MET A 120 -0.37 7.89 1.69
C MET A 120 -0.23 8.09 3.20
N CYS A 121 0.79 7.50 3.82
CA CYS A 121 1.06 7.63 5.25
C CYS A 121 1.29 9.09 5.66
N GLU A 122 2.09 9.85 4.91
CA GLU A 122 2.30 11.27 5.17
C GLU A 122 0.99 12.08 5.09
N ASN A 123 0.13 11.78 4.13
CA ASN A 123 -1.16 12.45 3.99
C ASN A 123 -2.09 12.12 5.17
N MET A 124 -2.17 10.86 5.60
CA MET A 124 -2.97 10.46 6.76
C MET A 124 -2.56 11.21 8.02
N VAL A 125 -1.25 11.37 8.26
CA VAL A 125 -0.74 12.13 9.41
C VAL A 125 -1.11 13.62 9.31
N LYS A 126 -1.01 14.23 8.12
CA LYS A 126 -1.39 15.63 7.89
C LYS A 126 -2.89 15.90 8.11
N PHE A 127 -3.76 14.95 7.73
CA PHE A 127 -5.20 15.07 7.97
C PHE A 127 -5.54 14.96 9.46
N ASN A 128 -4.99 13.96 10.17
CA ASN A 128 -5.22 13.81 11.61
C ASN A 128 -4.68 15.00 12.44
N ALA A 129 -3.58 15.61 12.00
CA ALA A 129 -3.04 16.82 12.63
C ALA A 129 -3.92 18.06 12.42
N ARG A 130 -4.77 18.12 11.38
CA ARG A 130 -5.71 19.23 11.17
C ARG A 130 -6.97 19.10 12.03
N ASP A 131 -7.45 17.88 12.24
CA ASP A 131 -8.66 17.64 13.04
C ASP A 131 -8.41 17.74 14.56
N ALA A 132 -7.15 17.68 15.00
CA ALA A 132 -6.76 17.89 16.40
C ALA A 132 -6.79 19.37 16.87
N PHE A 133 -7.04 20.32 15.96
CA PHE A 133 -7.08 21.77 16.25
C PHE A 133 -8.45 22.41 15.99
N VAL A 134 -9.53 21.61 15.92
CA VAL A 134 -10.92 22.09 15.81
C VAL A 134 -11.68 21.88 17.11
#